data_AF-U2U0D0-F1
#
_entry.id   AF-U2U0D0-F1
#
_cell.length_a   1.000
_cell.length_b   1.000
_cell.length_c   1.000
_cell.angle_alpha   90.00
_cell.angle_beta   90.00
_cell.angle_gamma   90.00
#
_symmetry.space_group_name_H-M   'P 1'
#
loop_
_entity.id
_entity.type
_entity.pdbx_description
1 polymer ?
#
loop_
_entity_poly.entity_id
_entity_poly.type
_entity_poly.pdbx_seq_one_letter_code
_entity_poly.pdbx_strand_id
1 'polypeptide(L)'
;MAENLQKNDGISEDPVELFGLRIAHVGINAADDAEAEDIASQFDTLMGLPRNVLAPVSVFAGTLIEVMKGVGRGKRGHIGFHVDDIPAAERWFADRGFEINESSRALNPDGSTHLVYFTQEIAGFAIHLTDDE
;
A
#
# COMPACT_ATOMS: atom_id res chain seq x y z
N MET A 1 -25.78 -43.12 9.86
CA MET A 1 -24.58 -43.16 10.72
C MET A 1 -23.58 -42.19 10.12
N ALA A 2 -23.34 -41.08 10.82
CA ALA A 2 -22.36 -40.01 10.61
C ALA A 2 -22.32 -39.30 9.25
N GLU A 3 -23.03 -38.18 9.16
CA GLU A 3 -22.61 -37.04 8.32
C GLU A 3 -21.27 -36.52 8.85
N ASN A 4 -20.26 -36.45 7.99
CA ASN A 4 -18.98 -35.82 8.30
C ASN A 4 -19.19 -34.31 8.37
N LEU A 5 -19.45 -33.79 9.58
CA LEU A 5 -19.19 -32.39 9.88
C LEU A 5 -17.68 -32.18 9.84
N GLN A 6 -17.17 -31.62 8.73
CA GLN A 6 -15.94 -30.84 8.81
C GLN A 6 -16.23 -29.66 9.73
N LYS A 7 -15.68 -29.71 10.94
CA LYS A 7 -15.56 -28.55 11.82
C LYS A 7 -14.67 -27.56 11.08
N ASN A 8 -15.27 -26.49 10.56
CA ASN A 8 -14.50 -25.36 10.07
C ASN A 8 -14.11 -24.57 11.32
N ASP A 9 -12.88 -24.76 11.78
CA ASP A 9 -12.34 -24.11 12.98
C ASP A 9 -12.12 -22.61 12.71
N GLY A 10 -13.21 -21.82 12.66
CA GLY A 10 -13.32 -20.40 13.02
C GLY A 10 -12.27 -19.36 12.61
N ILE A 11 -11.31 -19.65 11.73
CA ILE A 11 -10.30 -18.70 11.26
C ILE A 11 -10.86 -18.01 10.02
N SER A 12 -11.10 -16.70 10.12
CA SER A 12 -11.51 -15.88 8.98
C SER A 12 -10.43 -15.94 7.90
N GLU A 13 -10.83 -16.10 6.63
CA GLU A 13 -9.93 -15.95 5.48
C GLU A 13 -9.99 -14.53 4.90
N ASP A 14 -10.73 -13.62 5.52
CA ASP A 14 -10.85 -12.23 5.09
C ASP A 14 -9.61 -11.43 5.53
N PRO A 15 -8.77 -10.94 4.60
CA PRO A 15 -7.59 -10.16 4.96
C PRO A 15 -7.94 -8.85 5.68
N VAL A 16 -9.15 -8.30 5.51
CA VAL A 16 -9.62 -7.12 6.24
C VAL A 16 -9.73 -7.41 7.73
N GLU A 17 -10.28 -8.56 8.09
CA GLU A 17 -10.41 -8.99 9.49
C GLU A 17 -9.09 -9.51 10.06
N LEU A 18 -8.31 -10.23 9.24
CA LEU A 18 -7.04 -10.83 9.68
C LEU A 18 -5.94 -9.82 9.95
N PHE A 19 -5.87 -8.76 9.15
CA PHE A 19 -4.73 -7.85 9.13
C PHE A 19 -5.13 -6.37 9.25
N GLY A 20 -6.40 -6.06 9.50
CA GLY A 20 -6.87 -4.67 9.43
C GLY A 20 -6.70 -4.06 8.03
N LEU A 21 -6.71 -4.91 6.99
CA LEU A 21 -6.35 -4.52 5.63
C LEU A 21 -7.29 -3.43 5.12
N ARG A 22 -6.71 -2.28 4.76
CA ARG A 22 -7.41 -1.14 4.18
C ARG A 22 -6.49 -0.38 3.23
N ILE A 23 -7.06 0.39 2.31
CA ILE A 23 -6.25 1.30 1.49
C ILE A 23 -5.69 2.38 2.44
N ALA A 24 -4.36 2.48 2.51
CA ALA A 24 -3.67 3.57 3.19
C ALA A 24 -3.63 4.81 2.30
N HIS A 25 -3.18 4.62 1.05
CA HIS A 25 -3.10 5.70 0.07
C HIS A 25 -3.11 5.19 -1.38
N VAL A 26 -3.41 6.11 -2.30
CA VAL A 26 -3.22 5.94 -3.74
C VAL A 26 -2.07 6.81 -4.19
N GLY A 27 -1.10 6.20 -4.86
CA GLY A 27 0.07 6.84 -5.44
C GLY A 27 -0.14 7.24 -6.89
N ILE A 28 0.25 8.46 -7.24
CA ILE A 28 0.29 9.00 -8.61
C ILE A 28 1.73 9.33 -8.96
N ASN A 29 2.18 8.91 -10.15
CA ASN A 29 3.51 9.27 -10.66
C ASN A 29 3.42 10.55 -11.49
N ALA A 30 3.98 11.66 -10.99
CA ALA A 30 4.18 12.87 -11.78
C ALA A 30 5.50 12.79 -12.57
N ALA A 31 5.63 13.60 -13.61
CA ALA A 31 6.84 13.71 -14.41
C ALA A 31 7.97 14.41 -13.63
N ASP A 32 7.64 15.38 -12.78
CA ASP A 32 8.58 16.19 -12.01
C ASP A 32 7.92 16.82 -10.76
N ASP A 33 8.73 17.57 -9.98
CA ASP A 33 8.27 18.31 -8.80
C ASP A 33 7.13 19.30 -9.11
N ALA A 34 7.16 19.96 -10.26
CA ALA A 34 6.17 20.99 -10.58
C ALA A 34 4.79 20.37 -10.86
N GLU A 35 4.76 19.27 -11.62
CA GLU A 35 3.51 18.52 -11.83
C GLU A 35 3.01 17.89 -10.53
N ALA A 36 3.91 17.40 -9.66
CA ALA A 36 3.50 16.84 -8.38
C ALA A 36 2.76 17.86 -7.49
N GLU A 37 3.26 19.11 -7.45
CA GLU A 37 2.64 20.22 -6.72
C GLU A 37 1.29 20.63 -7.34
N ASP A 38 1.20 20.66 -8.67
CA ASP A 38 -0.06 20.95 -9.36
C ASP A 38 -1.14 19.91 -9.05
N ILE A 39 -0.81 18.62 -9.13
CA ILE A 39 -1.74 17.53 -8.80
C ILE A 39 -2.21 17.64 -7.34
N ALA A 40 -1.29 17.86 -6.39
CA ALA A 40 -1.66 18.03 -4.98
C ALA A 40 -2.59 19.24 -4.77
N SER A 41 -2.34 20.36 -5.47
CA SER A 41 -3.20 21.55 -5.41
C SER A 41 -4.59 21.31 -6.01
N GLN A 42 -4.71 20.47 -7.05
CA GLN A 42 -6.00 20.08 -7.59
C GLN A 42 -6.84 19.30 -6.56
N PHE A 43 -6.23 18.39 -5.80
CA PHE A 43 -6.93 17.67 -4.71
C PHE A 43 -7.29 18.56 -3.52
N ASP A 44 -6.43 19.53 -3.17
CA ASP A 44 -6.79 20.57 -2.19
C ASP A 44 -8.02 21.36 -2.66
N THR A 45 -8.01 21.83 -3.91
CA THR A 45 -9.13 22.59 -4.48
C THR A 45 -10.42 21.77 -4.56
N LEU A 46 -10.33 20.51 -4.99
CA LEU A 46 -11.49 19.65 -5.23
C LEU A 46 -12.09 19.09 -3.93
N MET A 47 -11.23 18.70 -2.99
CA MET A 47 -11.63 17.89 -1.82
C MET A 47 -11.25 18.52 -0.47
N GLY A 48 -10.50 19.63 -0.46
CA GLY A 48 -9.99 20.26 0.76
C GLY A 48 -8.86 19.47 1.44
N LEU A 49 -8.15 18.63 0.70
CA LEU A 49 -7.03 17.84 1.22
C LEU A 49 -5.76 18.69 1.26
N PRO A 50 -5.26 19.07 2.45
CA PRO A 50 -4.13 19.98 2.54
C PRO A 50 -2.85 19.31 2.06
N ARG A 51 -1.99 20.09 1.39
CA ARG A 51 -0.64 19.64 1.01
C ARG A 51 0.19 19.25 2.24
N ASN A 52 0.82 18.08 2.19
CA ASN A 52 1.73 17.57 3.20
C ASN A 52 3.02 17.01 2.58
N VAL A 53 4.16 17.11 3.27
CA VAL A 53 5.45 16.58 2.79
C VAL A 53 6.00 15.66 3.87
N LEU A 54 5.90 14.36 3.62
CA LEU A 54 6.37 13.32 4.53
C LEU A 54 7.75 12.78 4.14
N ALA A 55 8.09 12.83 2.84
CA ALA A 55 9.37 12.37 2.31
C ALA A 55 9.90 13.32 1.22
N PRO A 56 11.22 13.35 0.95
CA PRO A 56 11.79 14.19 -0.10
C PRO A 56 11.30 13.87 -1.52
N VAL A 57 10.90 12.62 -1.77
CA VAL A 57 10.60 12.07 -3.10
C VAL A 57 9.13 12.23 -3.53
N SER A 58 8.25 12.67 -2.62
CA SER A 58 6.82 12.80 -2.87
C SER A 58 6.21 14.00 -2.14
N VAL A 59 5.01 14.38 -2.56
CA VAL A 59 4.11 15.25 -1.81
C VAL A 59 2.78 14.51 -1.61
N PHE A 60 2.11 14.78 -0.50
CA PHE A 60 0.79 14.21 -0.21
C PHE A 60 -0.29 15.28 -0.29
N ALA A 61 -1.48 14.88 -0.75
CA ALA A 61 -2.72 15.60 -0.48
C ALA A 61 -3.46 14.89 0.67
N GLY A 62 -3.42 15.49 1.86
CA GLY A 62 -3.84 14.85 3.11
C GLY A 62 -2.95 13.64 3.43
N THR A 63 -3.59 12.51 3.71
CA THR A 63 -2.93 11.19 3.86
C THR A 63 -3.30 10.23 2.71
N LEU A 64 -4.30 10.58 1.91
CA LEU A 64 -4.95 9.65 0.97
C LEU A 64 -4.25 9.56 -0.38
N ILE A 65 -3.67 10.65 -0.86
CA ILE A 65 -3.06 10.73 -2.19
C ILE A 65 -1.58 11.06 -2.04
N GLU A 66 -0.73 10.13 -2.44
CA GLU A 66 0.70 10.37 -2.60
C GLU A 66 0.99 10.73 -4.06
N VAL A 67 1.75 11.79 -4.30
CA VAL A 67 2.20 12.19 -5.62
C VAL A 67 3.73 12.14 -5.66
N MET A 68 4.25 11.17 -6.41
CA MET A 68 5.69 11.00 -6.61
C MET A 68 6.23 12.11 -7.51
N LYS A 69 7.35 12.71 -7.14
CA LYS A 69 8.04 13.77 -7.88
C LYS A 69 8.94 13.19 -8.98
N GLY A 70 8.35 12.39 -9.87
CA GLY A 70 9.06 11.63 -10.89
C GLY A 70 8.57 10.20 -11.01
N VAL A 71 9.33 9.35 -11.70
CA VAL A 71 8.93 7.96 -11.97
C VAL A 71 9.02 7.11 -10.70
N GLY A 72 7.89 6.96 -10.00
CA GLY A 72 7.69 5.97 -8.96
C GLY A 72 7.42 4.57 -9.52
N ARG A 73 7.08 3.62 -8.63
CA ARG A 73 6.73 2.25 -9.05
C ARG A 73 5.34 2.23 -9.69
N GLY A 74 5.12 1.27 -10.58
CA GLY A 74 3.85 1.06 -11.26
C GLY A 74 3.67 1.94 -12.49
N LYS A 75 3.17 1.36 -13.58
CA LYS A 75 2.84 2.11 -14.81
C LYS A 75 1.81 3.23 -14.60
N ARG A 76 0.92 3.07 -13.61
CA ARG A 76 -0.18 4.00 -13.27
C ARG A 76 -0.05 4.56 -11.85
N GLY A 77 1.12 4.40 -11.23
CA GLY A 77 1.32 4.67 -9.81
C GLY A 77 1.14 3.43 -8.95
N HIS A 78 0.82 3.62 -7.68
CA HIS A 78 0.74 2.53 -6.70
C HIS A 78 -0.51 2.59 -5.83
N ILE A 79 -0.81 1.48 -5.17
CA ILE A 79 -1.84 1.41 -4.13
C ILE A 79 -1.18 0.80 -2.90
N GLY A 80 -1.13 1.57 -1.82
CA GLY A 80 -0.64 1.12 -0.53
C GLY A 80 -1.78 0.56 0.31
N PHE A 81 -1.61 -0.65 0.81
CA PHE A 81 -2.53 -1.26 1.76
C PHE A 81 -1.89 -1.28 3.14
N HIS A 82 -2.54 -0.64 4.12
CA HIS A 82 -2.16 -0.81 5.52
C HIS A 82 -2.45 -2.24 5.94
N VAL A 83 -1.54 -2.83 6.72
CA VAL A 83 -1.79 -4.05 7.50
C VAL A 83 -1.16 -3.95 8.90
N ASP A 84 -1.81 -4.54 9.90
CA ASP A 84 -1.37 -4.47 11.30
C ASP A 84 -0.13 -5.34 11.60
N ASP A 85 0.15 -6.34 10.75
CA ASP A 85 1.31 -7.24 10.84
C ASP A 85 1.79 -7.61 9.43
N ILE A 86 2.73 -6.83 8.89
CA ILE A 86 3.31 -7.06 7.55
C ILE A 86 3.92 -8.47 7.43
N PRO A 87 4.78 -8.96 8.36
CA PRO A 87 5.32 -10.32 8.27
C PRO A 87 4.26 -11.43 8.21
N ALA A 88 3.16 -11.30 8.95
CA ALA A 88 2.05 -12.26 8.89
C ALA A 88 1.31 -12.17 7.54
N ALA A 89 1.04 -10.96 7.07
CA ALA A 89 0.40 -10.73 5.77
C ALA A 89 1.24 -11.28 4.61
N GLU A 90 2.57 -11.04 4.61
CA GLU A 90 3.49 -11.55 3.60
C GLU A 90 3.41 -13.08 3.46
N ARG A 91 3.43 -13.80 4.58
CA ARG A 91 3.29 -15.27 4.57
C ARG A 91 1.96 -15.70 3.98
N TRP A 92 0.87 -15.03 4.38
CA TRP A 92 -0.47 -15.31 3.90
C TRP A 92 -0.61 -15.09 2.38
N PHE A 93 0.01 -14.03 1.84
CA PHE A 93 0.05 -13.75 0.40
C PHE A 93 1.00 -14.69 -0.35
N ALA A 94 2.13 -15.07 0.24
CA ALA A 94 3.07 -16.04 -0.33
C ALA A 94 2.45 -17.43 -0.50
N ASP A 95 1.67 -17.89 0.49
CA ASP A 95 0.90 -19.14 0.40
C ASP A 95 -0.14 -19.13 -0.73
N ARG A 96 -0.48 -17.93 -1.24
CA ARG A 96 -1.38 -17.69 -2.36
C ARG A 96 -0.67 -17.37 -3.68
N GLY A 97 0.66 -17.48 -3.72
CA GLY A 97 1.47 -17.33 -4.92
C GLY A 97 1.87 -15.89 -5.27
N PHE A 98 1.74 -14.95 -4.33
CA PHE A 98 2.24 -13.59 -4.51
C PHE A 98 3.66 -13.46 -3.96
N GLU A 99 4.56 -12.89 -4.75
CA GLU A 99 5.96 -12.72 -4.39
C GLU A 99 6.27 -11.30 -3.94
N ILE A 100 7.08 -11.18 -2.89
CA ILE A 100 7.58 -9.91 -2.38
C ILE A 100 8.84 -9.49 -3.13
N ASN A 101 8.88 -8.23 -3.56
CA ASN A 101 10.08 -7.61 -4.06
C ASN A 101 10.93 -7.10 -2.90
N GLU A 102 11.79 -7.96 -2.35
CA GLU A 102 12.64 -7.62 -1.20
C GLU A 102 13.53 -6.39 -1.42
N SER A 103 13.92 -6.08 -2.66
CA SER A 103 14.69 -4.87 -2.97
C SER A 103 13.92 -3.56 -2.74
N SER A 104 12.61 -3.64 -2.55
CA SER A 104 11.73 -2.50 -2.26
C SER A 104 11.49 -2.26 -0.78
N ARG A 105 11.94 -3.16 0.10
CA ARG A 105 11.65 -3.10 1.54
C ARG A 105 12.27 -1.84 2.15
N ALA A 106 11.43 -1.03 2.78
CA ALA A 106 11.86 0.05 3.65
C ALA A 106 11.61 -0.36 5.11
N LEU A 107 12.50 0.03 6.00
CA LEU A 107 12.43 -0.31 7.41
C LEU A 107 12.17 0.94 8.25
N ASN A 108 11.42 0.74 9.33
CA ASN A 108 11.33 1.67 10.43
C ASN A 108 12.67 1.74 11.20
N PRO A 109 12.89 2.78 12.03
CA PRO A 109 14.10 2.91 12.84
C PRO A 109 14.36 1.73 13.79
N ASP A 110 13.32 1.01 14.20
CA ASP A 110 13.41 -0.19 15.05
C ASP A 110 13.71 -1.49 14.28
N GLY A 111 13.79 -1.42 12.95
CA GLY A 111 14.06 -2.55 12.07
C GLY A 111 12.81 -3.33 11.64
N SER A 112 11.62 -2.96 12.10
CA SER A 112 10.36 -3.47 11.52
C SER A 112 10.18 -2.99 10.09
N THR A 113 9.37 -3.68 9.29
CA THR A 113 9.08 -3.24 7.91
C THR A 113 8.11 -2.08 7.95
N HIS A 114 8.48 -0.98 7.32
CA HIS A 114 7.59 0.16 7.08
C HIS A 114 6.73 -0.10 5.85
N LEU A 115 7.37 -0.42 4.72
CA LEU A 115 6.66 -0.79 3.50
C LEU A 115 7.42 -1.80 2.66
N VAL A 116 6.68 -2.53 1.82
CA VAL A 116 7.25 -3.48 0.85
C VAL A 116 6.29 -3.76 -0.31
N TYR A 117 6.82 -3.82 -1.52
CA TYR A 117 6.04 -4.07 -2.74
C TYR A 117 5.99 -5.55 -3.12
N PHE A 118 4.89 -5.94 -3.76
CA PHE A 118 4.84 -7.18 -4.53
C PHE A 118 5.64 -7.03 -5.84
N THR A 119 6.10 -8.15 -6.41
CA THR A 119 6.81 -8.15 -7.71
C THR A 119 5.87 -7.85 -8.89
N GLN A 120 4.60 -8.23 -8.77
CA GLN A 120 3.60 -8.13 -9.82
C GLN A 120 2.79 -6.83 -9.70
N GLU A 121 2.49 -6.19 -10.84
CA GLU A 121 1.52 -5.09 -10.92
C GLU A 121 0.10 -5.64 -11.13
N ILE A 122 -0.91 -4.95 -10.58
CA ILE A 122 -2.32 -5.21 -10.87
C ILE A 122 -2.85 -4.05 -11.72
N ALA A 123 -3.29 -4.34 -12.95
CA ALA A 123 -3.84 -3.36 -13.89
C ALA A 123 -2.94 -2.13 -14.15
N GLY A 124 -1.63 -2.29 -13.98
CA GLY A 124 -0.63 -1.22 -14.12
C GLY A 124 -0.29 -0.49 -12.81
N PHE A 125 -0.89 -0.86 -11.68
CA PHE A 125 -0.54 -0.32 -10.37
C PHE A 125 0.44 -1.25 -9.66
N ALA A 126 1.50 -0.68 -9.10
CA ALA A 126 2.32 -1.40 -8.14
C ALA A 126 1.56 -1.51 -6.82
N ILE A 127 1.60 -2.68 -6.19
CA ILE A 127 0.87 -2.94 -4.94
C ILE A 127 1.89 -3.12 -3.82
N HIS A 128 1.67 -2.45 -2.69
CA HIS A 128 2.54 -2.58 -1.52
C HIS A 128 1.74 -2.72 -0.23
N LEU A 129 2.37 -3.35 0.75
CA LEU A 129 1.93 -3.38 2.14
C LEU A 129 2.70 -2.30 2.90
N THR A 130 2.02 -1.61 3.80
CA THR A 130 2.59 -0.56 4.65
C THR A 130 2.01 -0.63 6.06
N ASP A 131 2.69 0.01 7.03
CA ASP A 131 2.18 0.28 8.36
C ASP A 131 1.66 1.73 8.55
N ASP A 132 1.58 2.50 7.46
CA ASP A 132 1.00 3.85 7.43
C ASP A 132 -0.47 3.84 7.89
N GLU A 133 -0.79 4.61 8.94
CA GLU A 133 -2.16 4.71 9.49
C GLU A 133 -3.16 5.53 8.65
#